data_AF-A0A4P9YFR8-F1
#
_entry.id   AF-A0A4P9YFR8-F1
#
_cell.length_a   1.000
_cell.length_b   1.000
_cell.length_c   1.000
_cell.angle_alpha   90.00
_cell.angle_beta   90.00
_cell.angle_gamma   90.00
#
_symmetry.space_group_name_H-M   'P 1'
#
loop_
_entity.id
_entity.type
_entity.pdbx_description
1 polymer ?
#
loop_
_entity_poly.entity_id
_entity_poly.type
_entity_poly.pdbx_seq_one_letter_code
_entity_poly.pdbx_strand_id
1 'polypeptide(L)'
;MSNSKRPLVKPSAIELFQLKKLRADITWQGSLKTCLKSALDILDDALISGREVNSSRARKFGATNLETFYNYYSSLSAENKTCYEIIRKGCPVKFYLDIDCVYDSVNDTFKELVTPDKVVSSLNWYLTEILKSMGIITAERIVDNVIVLDACSPEKFSLHLIYPDIVFPSIEHCMALVRWLINLLYEVEYPIYENDGLTGQGVHNILSKTGRMPLLIPYRDVEDLHFLFDVAVYNANQNFMEI
;
A
#
# COMPACT_ATOMS: atom_id res chain seq x y z
N MET A 1 11.29 0.41 13.46
CA MET A 1 11.19 1.77 12.87
C MET A 1 12.59 2.32 12.58
N SER A 2 13.08 2.20 11.34
CA SER A 2 14.36 2.81 10.94
C SER A 2 14.15 4.29 10.61
N ASN A 3 14.76 5.16 11.42
CA ASN A 3 14.76 6.63 11.27
C ASN A 3 15.76 7.09 10.20
N SER A 4 15.65 6.56 8.99
CA SER A 4 16.39 7.08 7.85
C SER A 4 15.75 8.38 7.37
N LYS A 5 16.32 9.53 7.78
CA LYS A 5 15.99 10.83 7.19
C LYS A 5 16.53 10.83 5.76
N ARG A 6 15.69 10.57 4.76
CA ARG A 6 16.09 10.73 3.35
C ARG A 6 16.43 12.21 3.11
N PRO A 7 17.68 12.58 2.80
CA PRO A 7 17.99 13.96 2.44
C PRO A 7 17.42 14.23 1.05
N LEU A 8 16.54 15.23 0.93
CA LEU A 8 16.11 15.72 -0.38
C LEU A 8 17.30 16.37 -1.09
N VAL A 9 17.56 15.96 -2.32
CA VAL A 9 18.66 16.51 -3.12
C VAL A 9 18.21 17.83 -3.72
N LYS A 10 19.08 18.85 -3.65
CA LYS A 10 18.79 20.17 -4.23
C LYS A 10 18.58 20.01 -5.75
N PRO A 11 17.41 20.42 -6.29
CA PRO A 11 17.13 20.32 -7.72
C PRO A 11 18.14 21.09 -8.58
N SER A 12 18.40 20.61 -9.80
CA SER A 12 19.27 21.31 -10.74
C SER A 12 18.65 22.65 -11.21
N ALA A 13 19.45 23.55 -11.79
CA ALA A 13 18.92 24.83 -12.30
C ALA A 13 17.86 24.64 -13.41
N ILE A 14 18.04 23.63 -14.27
CA ILE A 14 17.10 23.28 -15.34
C ILE A 14 15.80 22.72 -14.76
N GLU A 15 15.92 21.82 -13.78
CA GLU A 15 14.78 21.25 -13.06
C GLU A 15 14.00 22.35 -12.33
N LEU A 16 14.69 23.30 -11.68
CA LEU A 16 14.06 24.46 -11.04
C LEU A 16 13.29 25.34 -12.03
N PHE A 17 13.81 25.54 -13.25
CA PHE A 17 13.13 26.32 -14.28
C PHE A 17 11.84 25.63 -14.75
N GLN A 18 11.90 24.32 -15.04
CA GLN A 18 10.73 23.53 -15.43
C GLN A 18 9.69 23.49 -14.30
N LEU A 19 10.13 23.22 -13.07
CA LEU A 19 9.27 23.18 -11.90
C LEU A 19 8.65 24.54 -11.59
N LYS A 20 9.30 25.67 -11.89
CA LYS A 20 8.73 27.00 -11.63
C LYS A 20 7.43 27.21 -12.41
N LYS A 21 7.37 26.74 -13.67
CA LYS A 21 6.16 26.80 -14.49
C LYS A 21 5.09 25.85 -13.94
N LEU A 22 5.43 24.57 -13.76
CA LEU A 22 4.48 23.53 -13.30
C LEU A 22 3.96 23.77 -11.87
N ARG A 23 4.75 24.39 -11.00
CA ARG A 23 4.32 24.80 -9.65
C ARG A 23 3.32 25.97 -9.66
N ALA A 24 3.28 26.76 -10.73
CA ALA A 24 2.21 27.75 -10.87
C ALA A 24 0.86 27.07 -11.14
N ASP A 25 0.89 25.89 -11.78
CA ASP A 25 -0.31 25.10 -12.13
C ASP A 25 -0.82 24.24 -10.96
N ILE A 26 0.02 24.00 -9.93
CA ILE A 26 -0.37 23.28 -8.70
C ILE A 26 -0.17 24.18 -7.49
N THR A 27 -1.27 24.61 -6.87
CA THR A 27 -1.20 25.39 -5.64
C THR A 27 -0.91 24.49 -4.45
N TRP A 28 0.31 24.59 -3.91
CA TRP A 28 0.77 23.80 -2.76
C TRP A 28 0.49 24.51 -1.42
N GLN A 29 -0.45 23.97 -0.65
CA GLN A 29 -0.86 24.43 0.67
C GLN A 29 -0.03 23.79 1.79
N GLY A 30 0.15 24.49 2.90
CA GLY A 30 0.83 23.96 4.10
C GLY A 30 -0.05 23.05 4.97
N SER A 31 -1.36 23.01 4.71
CA SER A 31 -2.36 22.27 5.49
C SER A 31 -3.26 21.48 4.54
N LEU A 32 -3.50 20.20 4.87
CA LEU A 32 -4.43 19.34 4.12
C LEU A 32 -5.85 19.91 4.16
N LYS A 33 -6.30 20.40 5.32
CA LYS A 33 -7.63 21.01 5.49
C LYS A 33 -7.85 22.19 4.54
N THR A 34 -6.84 23.04 4.37
CA THR A 34 -6.91 24.18 3.45
C THR A 34 -6.96 23.70 2.00
N CYS A 35 -6.13 22.72 1.66
CA CYS A 35 -6.12 22.11 0.32
C CYS A 35 -7.47 21.49 -0.05
N LEU A 36 -8.08 20.72 0.84
CA LEU A 36 -9.39 20.08 0.62
C LEU A 36 -10.49 21.12 0.41
N LYS A 37 -10.53 22.19 1.22
CA LYS A 37 -11.50 23.28 1.02
C LYS A 37 -11.35 23.92 -0.36
N SER A 38 -10.12 24.25 -0.76
CA SER A 38 -9.86 24.82 -2.08
C SER A 38 -10.17 23.84 -3.22
N ALA A 39 -10.06 22.53 -3.00
CA ALA A 39 -10.35 21.54 -4.04
C ALA A 39 -11.84 21.40 -4.35
N LEU A 40 -12.68 21.44 -3.30
CA LEU A 40 -14.15 21.37 -3.43
C LEU A 40 -14.72 22.52 -4.27
N ASP A 41 -14.06 23.68 -4.24
CA ASP A 41 -14.50 24.86 -4.98
C ASP A 41 -14.14 24.82 -6.48
N ILE A 42 -13.33 23.83 -6.93
CA ILE A 42 -12.66 23.88 -8.24
C ILE A 42 -12.93 22.63 -9.10
N LEU A 43 -12.93 21.42 -8.53
CA LEU A 43 -12.98 20.17 -9.31
C LEU A 43 -13.62 19.02 -8.50
N ASP A 44 -14.76 18.49 -8.96
CA ASP A 44 -15.37 17.27 -8.40
C ASP A 44 -14.40 16.06 -8.44
N ASP A 45 -13.59 16.00 -9.51
CA ASP A 45 -12.60 14.93 -9.78
C ASP A 45 -11.15 15.32 -9.45
N ALA A 46 -10.93 16.23 -8.49
CA ALA A 46 -9.58 16.62 -8.09
C ALA A 46 -8.77 15.41 -7.54
N LEU A 47 -7.56 15.22 -8.08
CA LEU A 47 -6.50 14.46 -7.42
C LEU A 47 -5.91 15.31 -6.29
N ILE A 48 -5.95 14.77 -5.07
CA ILE A 48 -5.33 15.39 -3.91
C ILE A 48 -4.02 14.64 -3.63
N SER A 49 -2.91 15.38 -3.59
CA SER A 49 -1.58 14.82 -3.36
C SER A 49 -0.89 15.54 -2.21
N GLY A 50 -0.17 14.78 -1.40
CA GLY A 50 0.81 15.29 -0.46
C GLY A 50 2.23 15.14 -1.01
N ARG A 51 3.16 15.96 -0.52
CA ARG A 51 4.60 15.80 -0.77
C ARG A 51 5.41 16.13 0.46
N GLU A 52 6.47 15.37 0.70
CA GLU A 52 7.46 15.71 1.73
C GLU A 52 8.44 16.75 1.18
N VAL A 53 8.62 17.88 1.89
CA VAL A 53 9.42 19.02 1.41
C VAL A 53 10.75 19.20 2.12
N ASN A 54 11.01 18.45 3.19
CA ASN A 54 12.31 18.43 3.87
C ASN A 54 12.49 17.14 4.70
N SER A 55 13.71 16.95 5.20
CA SER A 55 14.08 15.83 6.08
C SER A 55 13.42 15.85 7.46
N SER A 56 12.71 16.93 7.80
CA SER A 56 11.84 17.02 8.99
C SER A 56 10.43 16.50 8.71
N ARG A 57 10.19 15.87 7.55
CA ARG A 57 8.88 15.37 7.10
C ARG A 57 7.81 16.46 7.06
N ALA A 58 8.21 17.72 6.86
CA ALA A 58 7.24 18.76 6.60
C ALA A 58 6.51 18.43 5.29
N ARG A 59 5.20 18.63 5.26
CA ARG A 59 4.34 18.25 4.15
C ARG A 59 3.72 19.47 3.51
N LYS A 60 3.53 19.39 2.20
CA LYS A 60 2.65 20.30 1.45
C LYS A 60 1.63 19.48 0.69
N PHE A 61 0.47 20.08 0.44
CA PHE A 61 -0.67 19.42 -0.17
C PHE A 61 -1.13 20.21 -1.39
N GLY A 62 -1.38 19.53 -2.50
CA GLY A 62 -1.83 20.12 -3.75
C GLY A 62 -3.09 19.42 -4.26
N ALA A 63 -3.98 20.18 -4.86
CA ALA A 63 -5.16 19.69 -5.56
C ALA A 63 -5.04 20.08 -7.03
N THR A 64 -5.18 19.11 -7.92
CA THR A 64 -5.10 19.32 -9.38
C THR A 64 -5.72 18.13 -10.11
N ASN A 65 -5.72 18.11 -11.43
CA ASN A 65 -6.10 16.91 -12.19
C ASN A 65 -4.89 15.97 -12.40
N LEU A 66 -5.16 14.72 -12.80
CA LEU A 66 -4.13 13.70 -12.96
C LEU A 66 -3.05 14.08 -13.99
N GLU A 67 -3.43 14.72 -15.10
CA GLU A 67 -2.51 15.11 -16.17
C GLU A 67 -1.51 16.17 -15.68
N THR A 68 -1.99 17.23 -15.04
CA THR A 68 -1.15 18.27 -14.47
C THR A 68 -0.23 17.71 -13.39
N PHE A 69 -0.75 16.83 -12.52
CA PHE A 69 0.08 16.15 -11.53
C PHE A 69 1.15 15.27 -12.17
N TYR A 70 0.80 14.48 -13.19
CA TYR A 70 1.75 13.60 -13.87
C TYR A 70 2.85 14.39 -14.58
N ASN A 71 2.52 15.50 -15.24
CA ASN A 71 3.51 16.40 -15.86
C ASN A 71 4.46 17.00 -14.81
N TYR A 72 3.93 17.39 -13.65
CA TYR A 72 4.75 17.82 -12.52
C TYR A 72 5.65 16.69 -12.00
N TYR A 73 5.07 15.52 -11.69
CA TYR A 73 5.76 14.40 -11.05
C TYR A 73 6.83 13.77 -11.95
N SER A 74 6.56 13.65 -13.25
CA SER A 74 7.50 13.11 -14.23
C SER A 74 8.74 14.00 -14.42
N SER A 75 8.62 15.31 -14.18
CA SER A 75 9.75 16.25 -14.21
C SER A 75 10.69 16.19 -13.00
N LEU A 76 10.30 15.49 -11.93
CA LEU A 76 11.10 15.37 -10.70
C LEU A 76 12.22 14.33 -10.88
N SER A 77 13.38 14.62 -10.30
CA SER A 77 14.41 13.59 -10.10
C SER A 77 13.89 12.47 -9.18
N ALA A 78 14.46 11.26 -9.31
CA ALA A 78 14.02 10.10 -8.54
C ALA A 78 14.08 10.33 -7.02
N GLU A 79 15.05 11.11 -6.54
CA GLU A 79 15.25 11.46 -5.13
C GLU A 79 14.20 12.45 -4.61
N ASN A 80 13.59 13.21 -5.52
CA ASN A 80 12.59 14.24 -5.23
C ASN A 80 11.14 13.76 -5.47
N LYS A 81 10.95 12.53 -5.96
CA LYS A 81 9.65 11.85 -6.07
C LYS A 81 9.15 11.39 -4.69
N THR A 82 8.81 12.35 -3.83
CA THR A 82 8.30 12.13 -2.47
C THR A 82 6.82 12.46 -2.33
N CYS A 83 6.07 12.29 -3.42
CA CYS A 83 4.65 12.57 -3.47
C CYS A 83 3.85 11.32 -3.09
N TYR A 84 2.68 11.53 -2.48
CA TYR A 84 1.73 10.47 -2.12
C TYR A 84 0.31 10.95 -2.39
N GLU A 85 -0.58 10.02 -2.74
CA GLU A 85 -1.99 10.29 -2.93
C GLU A 85 -2.68 10.45 -1.57
N ILE A 86 -3.64 11.37 -1.50
CA ILE A 86 -4.57 11.49 -0.37
C ILE A 86 -5.88 10.83 -0.78
N ILE A 87 -6.14 9.65 -0.22
CA ILE A 87 -7.42 8.96 -0.38
C ILE A 87 -8.48 9.69 0.45
N ARG A 88 -9.52 10.19 -0.22
CA ARG A 88 -10.60 10.96 0.42
C ARG A 88 -11.57 10.02 1.12
N LYS A 89 -11.98 10.39 2.35
CA LYS A 89 -13.03 9.67 3.08
C LYS A 89 -14.36 9.83 2.35
N GLY A 90 -15.16 8.75 2.30
CA GLY A 90 -16.48 8.75 1.64
C GLY A 90 -16.45 8.82 0.11
N CYS A 91 -15.28 8.76 -0.52
CA CYS A 91 -15.16 8.70 -1.98
C CYS A 91 -14.87 7.27 -2.46
N PRO A 92 -15.34 6.90 -3.67
CA PRO A 92 -15.00 5.62 -4.27
C PRO A 92 -13.49 5.40 -4.35
N VAL A 93 -13.06 4.18 -4.04
CA VAL A 93 -11.65 3.80 -4.00
C VAL A 93 -11.47 2.42 -4.60
N LYS A 94 -10.41 2.24 -5.39
CA LYS A 94 -10.00 0.90 -5.84
C LYS A 94 -9.54 0.08 -4.65
N PHE A 95 -9.74 -1.23 -4.68
CA PHE A 95 -9.14 -2.10 -3.69
C PHE A 95 -7.62 -2.07 -3.87
N TYR A 96 -6.91 -1.79 -2.79
CA TYR A 96 -5.47 -1.83 -2.76
C TYR A 96 -5.01 -2.47 -1.46
N LEU A 97 -3.79 -3.02 -1.47
CA LEU A 97 -3.11 -3.58 -0.31
C LEU A 97 -1.72 -2.98 -0.22
N ASP A 98 -1.37 -2.50 0.98
CA ASP A 98 0.00 -2.17 1.33
C ASP A 98 0.59 -3.32 2.14
N ILE A 99 1.68 -3.87 1.64
CA ILE A 99 2.35 -5.06 2.16
C ILE A 99 3.74 -4.62 2.58
N ASP A 100 4.05 -4.76 3.87
CA ASP A 100 5.26 -4.24 4.47
C ASP A 100 5.78 -5.20 5.54
N CYS A 101 7.01 -5.68 5.37
CA CYS A 101 7.68 -6.50 6.35
C CYS A 101 9.18 -6.22 6.40
N VAL A 102 9.68 -5.92 7.60
CA VAL A 102 11.12 -5.78 7.86
C VAL A 102 11.72 -7.16 8.08
N TYR A 103 12.74 -7.52 7.30
CA TYR A 103 13.27 -8.89 7.33
C TYR A 103 13.93 -9.27 8.66
N ASP A 104 14.46 -8.31 9.40
CA ASP A 104 15.13 -8.60 10.67
C ASP A 104 14.16 -9.06 11.77
N SER A 105 12.86 -8.80 11.62
CA SER A 105 11.85 -9.22 12.60
C SER A 105 11.28 -10.62 12.38
N VAL A 106 11.56 -11.25 11.24
CA VAL A 106 10.93 -12.52 10.81
C VAL A 106 11.93 -13.66 10.74
N ASN A 107 11.46 -14.91 10.80
CA ASN A 107 12.37 -16.05 10.75
C ASN A 107 13.13 -16.15 9.39
N ASP A 108 14.32 -16.75 9.41
CA ASP A 108 15.20 -16.79 8.22
C ASP A 108 14.58 -17.58 7.07
N THR A 109 13.87 -18.67 7.38
CA THR A 109 13.17 -19.47 6.37
C THR A 109 12.11 -18.66 5.62
N PHE A 110 11.31 -17.84 6.31
CA PHE A 110 10.35 -16.95 5.67
C PHE A 110 11.08 -15.97 4.74
N LYS A 111 12.17 -15.36 5.22
CA LYS A 111 13.01 -14.43 4.43
C LYS A 111 13.55 -15.07 3.15
N GLU A 112 13.95 -16.35 3.21
CA GLU A 112 14.46 -17.09 2.06
C GLU A 112 13.37 -17.48 1.05
N LEU A 113 12.16 -17.75 1.54
CA LEU A 113 11.07 -18.28 0.72
C LEU A 113 10.17 -17.20 0.12
N VAL A 114 10.05 -16.05 0.79
CA VAL A 114 9.15 -14.96 0.41
C VAL A 114 9.64 -14.29 -0.88
N THR A 115 8.79 -14.29 -1.90
CA THR A 115 9.03 -13.57 -3.15
C THR A 115 7.75 -12.83 -3.56
N PRO A 116 7.86 -11.72 -4.32
CA PRO A 116 6.69 -10.99 -4.79
C PRO A 116 5.66 -11.88 -5.48
N ASP A 117 6.09 -12.71 -6.43
CA ASP A 117 5.21 -13.59 -7.19
C ASP A 117 4.44 -14.59 -6.31
N LYS A 118 5.11 -15.18 -5.31
CA LYS A 118 4.48 -16.13 -4.38
C LYS A 118 3.47 -15.46 -3.47
N VAL A 119 3.76 -14.25 -3.00
CA VAL A 119 2.84 -13.46 -2.17
C VAL A 119 1.63 -13.04 -3.00
N VAL A 120 1.84 -12.47 -4.18
CA VAL A 120 0.78 -12.00 -5.08
C VAL A 120 -0.11 -13.18 -5.51
N SER A 121 0.45 -14.30 -5.93
CA SER A 121 -0.33 -15.49 -6.31
C SER A 121 -1.17 -16.05 -5.15
N SER A 122 -0.60 -16.15 -3.94
CA SER A 122 -1.31 -16.66 -2.77
C SER A 122 -2.43 -15.72 -2.35
N LEU A 123 -2.18 -14.40 -2.38
CA LEU A 123 -3.17 -13.39 -2.08
C LEU A 123 -4.30 -13.36 -3.12
N ASN A 124 -3.97 -13.42 -4.41
CA ASN A 124 -4.95 -13.51 -5.49
C ASN A 124 -5.84 -14.73 -5.32
N TRP A 125 -5.29 -15.85 -4.84
CA TRP A 125 -6.09 -17.03 -4.50
C TRP A 125 -7.10 -16.72 -3.38
N TYR A 126 -6.66 -16.19 -2.24
CA TYR A 126 -7.57 -15.85 -1.14
C TYR A 126 -8.64 -14.84 -1.55
N LEU A 127 -8.27 -13.79 -2.29
CA LEU A 127 -9.22 -12.81 -2.82
C LEU A 127 -10.20 -13.45 -3.79
N THR A 128 -9.75 -14.36 -4.66
CA THR A 128 -10.63 -15.09 -5.57
C THR A 128 -11.69 -15.86 -4.79
N GLU A 129 -11.30 -16.58 -3.74
CA GLU A 129 -12.24 -17.35 -2.93
C GLU A 129 -13.26 -16.45 -2.21
N ILE A 130 -12.81 -15.30 -1.68
CA ILE A 130 -13.71 -14.31 -1.09
C ILE A 130 -14.70 -13.80 -2.14
N LEU A 131 -14.22 -13.37 -3.32
CA LEU A 131 -15.09 -12.84 -4.38
C LEU A 131 -16.08 -13.90 -4.90
N LYS A 132 -15.66 -15.15 -5.04
CA LYS A 132 -16.56 -16.26 -5.39
C LYS A 132 -17.65 -16.47 -4.34
N SER A 133 -17.30 -16.38 -3.05
CA SER A 133 -18.28 -16.51 -1.97
C SER A 133 -19.32 -15.37 -1.98
N MET A 134 -18.97 -14.22 -2.56
CA MET A 134 -19.89 -13.11 -2.84
C MET A 134 -20.73 -13.32 -4.12
N GLY A 135 -20.56 -14.44 -4.84
CA GLY A 135 -21.28 -14.74 -6.09
C GLY A 135 -20.63 -14.15 -7.35
N ILE A 136 -19.38 -13.66 -7.28
CA ILE A 136 -18.68 -13.07 -8.42
C ILE A 136 -18.02 -14.17 -9.25
N ILE A 137 -18.70 -14.61 -10.30
CA ILE A 137 -18.26 -15.72 -11.17
C ILE A 137 -17.00 -15.41 -12.02
N THR A 138 -16.60 -14.14 -12.14
CA THR A 138 -15.40 -13.71 -12.87
C THR A 138 -14.24 -13.35 -11.95
N ALA A 139 -14.21 -13.88 -10.72
CA ALA A 139 -13.25 -13.52 -9.68
C ALA A 139 -11.79 -13.67 -10.13
N GLU A 140 -11.44 -14.78 -10.79
CA GLU A 140 -10.08 -15.02 -11.30
C GLU A 140 -9.62 -13.91 -12.24
N ARG A 141 -10.44 -13.57 -13.24
CA ARG A 141 -10.13 -12.51 -14.20
C ARG A 141 -9.95 -11.14 -13.52
N ILE A 142 -10.72 -10.88 -12.46
CA ILE A 142 -10.67 -9.62 -11.71
C ILE A 142 -9.34 -9.52 -10.94
N VAL A 143 -8.91 -10.59 -10.27
CA VAL A 143 -7.66 -10.57 -9.48
C VAL A 143 -6.41 -10.64 -10.35
N ASP A 144 -6.50 -11.26 -11.54
CA ASP A 144 -5.38 -11.37 -12.49
C ASP A 144 -4.94 -10.02 -13.07
N ASN A 145 -5.82 -9.01 -13.07
CA ASN A 145 -5.52 -7.66 -13.52
C ASN A 145 -4.87 -6.78 -12.43
N VAL A 146 -4.24 -7.39 -11.42
CA VAL A 146 -3.57 -6.66 -10.34
C VAL A 146 -2.36 -5.88 -10.86
N ILE A 147 -2.24 -4.63 -10.43
CA ILE A 147 -1.04 -3.81 -10.62
C ILE A 147 -0.14 -4.03 -9.41
N VAL A 148 1.05 -4.54 -9.65
CA VAL A 148 2.07 -4.79 -8.62
C VAL A 148 3.11 -3.67 -8.66
N LEU A 149 3.23 -2.90 -7.58
CA LEU A 149 4.28 -1.91 -7.38
C LEU A 149 5.30 -2.47 -6.38
N ASP A 150 6.47 -2.86 -6.88
CA ASP A 150 7.54 -3.45 -6.08
C ASP A 150 8.48 -2.37 -5.52
N ALA A 151 8.58 -2.33 -4.19
CA ALA A 151 9.49 -1.46 -3.44
C ALA A 151 10.39 -2.26 -2.49
N CYS A 152 10.61 -3.55 -2.75
CA CYS A 152 11.46 -4.42 -1.95
C CYS A 152 12.93 -3.94 -1.95
N SER A 153 13.61 -4.17 -0.84
CA SER A 153 15.05 -3.94 -0.66
C SER A 153 15.69 -5.12 0.07
N PRO A 154 17.03 -5.20 0.16
CA PRO A 154 17.70 -6.25 0.95
C PRO A 154 17.27 -6.32 2.42
N GLU A 155 16.73 -5.23 2.96
CA GLU A 155 16.32 -5.08 4.36
C GLU A 155 14.80 -5.24 4.57
N LYS A 156 14.00 -5.17 3.50
CA LYS A 156 12.55 -5.05 3.60
C LYS A 156 11.82 -5.68 2.41
N PHE A 157 10.76 -6.43 2.69
CA PHE A 157 9.74 -6.79 1.71
C PHE A 157 8.68 -5.68 1.67
N SER A 158 8.40 -5.11 0.49
CA SER A 158 7.43 -4.03 0.37
C SER A 158 6.74 -4.04 -0.99
N LEU A 159 5.44 -4.31 -1.01
CA LEU A 159 4.61 -4.28 -2.22
C LEU A 159 3.39 -3.40 -2.01
N HIS A 160 3.04 -2.60 -3.01
CA HIS A 160 1.69 -2.06 -3.11
C HIS A 160 0.96 -2.77 -4.24
N LEU A 161 -0.19 -3.34 -3.93
CA LEU A 161 -1.05 -4.03 -4.89
C LEU A 161 -2.29 -3.19 -5.12
N ILE A 162 -2.65 -2.97 -6.38
CA ILE A 162 -3.86 -2.23 -6.75
C ILE A 162 -4.69 -3.13 -7.66
N TYR A 163 -5.92 -3.43 -7.26
CA TYR A 163 -6.88 -4.22 -8.02
C TYR A 163 -7.84 -3.26 -8.74
N PRO A 164 -7.58 -2.90 -10.01
CA PRO A 164 -8.29 -1.82 -10.69
C PRO A 164 -9.78 -2.11 -10.91
N ASP A 165 -10.14 -3.38 -11.01
CA ASP A 165 -11.50 -3.86 -11.30
C ASP A 165 -12.35 -4.09 -10.03
N ILE A 166 -11.77 -3.89 -8.85
CA ILE A 166 -12.48 -3.94 -7.57
C ILE A 166 -12.58 -2.51 -7.05
N VAL A 167 -13.79 -1.94 -7.07
CA VAL A 167 -14.04 -0.56 -6.61
C VAL A 167 -15.04 -0.59 -5.46
N PHE A 168 -14.66 0.01 -4.35
CA PHE A 168 -15.48 0.20 -3.17
C PHE A 168 -16.05 1.61 -3.13
N PRO A 169 -17.23 1.82 -2.55
CA PRO A 169 -17.81 3.17 -2.42
C PRO A 169 -17.03 4.05 -1.44
N SER A 170 -16.25 3.46 -0.54
CA SER A 170 -15.37 4.19 0.39
C SER A 170 -14.24 3.31 0.93
N ILE A 171 -13.25 3.94 1.56
CA ILE A 171 -12.14 3.25 2.22
C ILE A 171 -12.60 2.31 3.34
N GLU A 172 -13.70 2.64 4.03
CA GLU A 172 -14.27 1.78 5.09
C GLU A 172 -14.77 0.44 4.53
N HIS A 173 -15.31 0.44 3.31
CA HIS A 173 -15.77 -0.79 2.65
C HIS A 173 -14.58 -1.61 2.14
N CYS A 174 -13.55 -0.95 1.62
CA CYS A 174 -12.27 -1.59 1.32
C CYS A 174 -11.70 -2.27 2.57
N MET A 175 -11.75 -1.60 3.72
CA MET A 175 -11.30 -2.15 4.99
C MET A 175 -12.11 -3.37 5.44
N ALA A 176 -13.42 -3.40 5.19
CA ALA A 176 -14.24 -4.56 5.50
C ALA A 176 -13.76 -5.81 4.74
N LEU A 177 -13.36 -5.67 3.47
CA LEU A 177 -12.77 -6.76 2.71
C LEU A 177 -11.41 -7.19 3.29
N VAL A 178 -10.54 -6.23 3.67
CA VAL A 178 -9.25 -6.54 4.31
C VAL A 178 -9.45 -7.34 5.61
N ARG A 179 -10.44 -6.95 6.43
CA ARG A 179 -10.79 -7.70 7.65
C ARG A 179 -11.29 -9.11 7.34
N TRP A 180 -12.06 -9.29 6.28
CA TRP A 180 -12.49 -10.62 5.86
C TRP A 180 -11.28 -11.47 5.41
N LEU A 181 -10.38 -10.93 4.60
CA LEU A 181 -9.14 -11.60 4.22
C LEU A 181 -8.33 -12.03 5.46
N ILE A 182 -8.15 -11.14 6.41
CA ILE A 182 -7.47 -11.39 7.70
C ILE A 182 -8.12 -12.55 8.47
N ASN A 183 -9.45 -12.55 8.57
CA ASN A 183 -10.17 -13.62 9.25
C ASN A 183 -10.00 -14.97 8.53
N LEU A 184 -10.08 -14.97 7.20
CA LEU A 184 -9.87 -16.17 6.39
C LEU A 184 -8.46 -16.74 6.59
N LEU A 185 -7.45 -15.88 6.67
CA LEU A 185 -6.08 -16.30 6.95
C LEU A 185 -5.94 -16.91 8.35
N TYR A 186 -6.56 -16.33 9.38
CA TYR A 186 -6.61 -16.96 10.70
C TYR A 186 -7.35 -18.29 10.68
N GLU A 187 -8.43 -18.44 9.93
CA GLU A 187 -9.17 -19.70 9.85
C GLU A 187 -8.38 -20.80 9.12
N VAL A 188 -7.64 -20.44 8.06
CA VAL A 188 -6.98 -21.41 7.17
C VAL A 188 -5.54 -21.70 7.59
N GLU A 189 -4.75 -20.68 7.93
CA GLU A 189 -3.30 -20.83 8.15
C GLU A 189 -2.95 -21.07 9.63
N TYR A 190 -3.65 -20.41 10.56
CA TYR A 190 -3.35 -20.51 12.00
C TYR A 190 -3.41 -21.95 12.54
N PRO A 191 -4.45 -22.76 12.24
CA PRO A 191 -4.50 -24.14 12.75
C PRO A 191 -3.37 -25.01 12.19
N ILE A 192 -2.82 -24.68 11.02
CA ILE A 192 -1.69 -25.41 10.45
C ILE A 192 -0.42 -25.07 11.25
N TYR A 193 -0.23 -23.79 11.57
CA TYR A 193 0.85 -23.35 12.45
C TYR A 193 0.76 -23.93 13.87
N GLU A 194 -0.43 -24.12 14.45
CA GLU A 194 -0.57 -24.82 15.74
C GLU A 194 -0.05 -26.26 15.68
N ASN A 195 -0.26 -26.95 14.56
CA ASN A 195 0.14 -28.34 14.39
C ASN A 195 1.62 -28.50 14.01
N ASP A 196 2.18 -27.57 13.23
CA ASP A 196 3.54 -27.65 12.67
C ASP A 196 4.56 -26.73 13.38
N GLY A 197 4.08 -25.88 14.30
CA GLY A 197 4.84 -24.88 15.05
C GLY A 197 5.13 -23.60 14.24
N LEU A 198 5.38 -22.48 14.94
CA LEU A 198 5.73 -21.17 14.36
C LEU A 198 7.17 -21.09 13.82
N THR A 199 7.79 -22.23 13.51
CA THR A 199 9.20 -22.33 13.13
C THR A 199 9.38 -22.20 11.62
N GLY A 200 10.63 -22.11 11.15
CA GLY A 200 10.93 -22.24 9.73
C GLY A 200 10.43 -23.57 9.14
N GLN A 201 10.48 -24.67 9.91
CA GLN A 201 9.90 -25.93 9.51
C GLN A 201 8.37 -25.85 9.33
N GLY A 202 7.68 -25.09 10.18
CA GLY A 202 6.26 -24.80 10.04
C GLY A 202 5.92 -24.08 8.74
N VAL A 203 6.70 -23.07 8.37
CA VAL A 203 6.58 -22.35 7.08
C VAL A 203 6.71 -23.32 5.91
N HIS A 204 7.73 -24.20 5.93
CA HIS A 204 7.90 -25.22 4.89
C HIS A 204 6.72 -26.21 4.84
N ASN A 205 6.22 -26.64 6.00
CA ASN A 205 5.11 -27.58 6.07
C ASN A 205 3.83 -26.99 5.49
N ILE A 206 3.50 -25.73 5.81
CA ILE A 206 2.35 -25.03 5.24
C ILE A 206 2.48 -24.91 3.73
N LEU A 207 3.64 -24.43 3.24
CA LEU A 207 3.88 -24.30 1.81
C LEU A 207 3.74 -25.64 1.09
N SER A 208 4.25 -26.72 1.69
CA SER A 208 4.16 -28.07 1.12
C SER A 208 2.74 -28.63 1.13
N LYS A 209 1.95 -28.37 2.18
CA LYS A 209 0.56 -28.84 2.32
C LYS A 209 -0.40 -28.08 1.43
N THR A 210 -0.22 -26.76 1.33
CA THR A 210 -1.17 -25.85 0.66
C THR A 210 -0.76 -25.51 -0.77
N GLY A 211 0.53 -25.62 -1.10
CA GLY A 211 1.11 -25.08 -2.33
C GLY A 211 1.15 -23.54 -2.36
N ARG A 212 0.89 -22.87 -1.23
CA ARG A 212 0.74 -21.41 -1.13
C ARG A 212 1.74 -20.82 -0.14
N MET A 213 2.17 -19.59 -0.39
CA MET A 213 2.96 -18.82 0.55
C MET A 213 2.08 -18.45 1.75
N PRO A 214 2.49 -18.78 2.99
CA PRO A 214 1.78 -18.31 4.16
C PRO A 214 1.86 -16.79 4.25
N LEU A 215 0.73 -16.17 4.55
CA LEU A 215 0.58 -14.72 4.70
C LEU A 215 0.47 -14.30 6.17
N LEU A 216 0.27 -15.26 7.07
CA LEU A 216 0.60 -15.14 8.50
C LEU A 216 2.11 -15.35 8.69
N ILE A 217 2.77 -14.37 9.30
CA ILE A 217 4.22 -14.32 9.47
C ILE A 217 4.61 -14.68 10.90
N PRO A 218 5.47 -15.69 11.08
CA PRO A 218 6.10 -15.97 12.36
C PRO A 218 7.28 -15.02 12.65
N TYR A 219 7.22 -14.34 13.80
CA TYR A 219 8.30 -13.48 14.29
C TYR A 219 9.35 -14.31 15.03
N ARG A 220 10.62 -13.83 15.03
CA ARG A 220 11.74 -14.58 15.65
C ARG A 220 11.59 -14.79 17.15
N ASP A 221 11.06 -13.79 17.86
CA ASP A 221 11.12 -13.70 19.32
C ASP A 221 9.73 -13.53 19.97
N VAL A 222 8.66 -13.71 19.21
CA VAL A 222 7.28 -13.53 19.69
C VAL A 222 6.45 -14.74 19.30
N GLU A 223 5.69 -15.29 20.24
CA GLU A 223 4.65 -16.31 19.98
C GLU A 223 3.39 -15.68 19.33
N ASP A 224 3.57 -14.66 18.50
CA ASP A 224 2.49 -13.94 17.84
C ASP A 224 2.66 -14.03 16.32
N LEU A 225 1.52 -14.16 15.64
CA LEU A 225 1.44 -14.19 14.18
C LEU A 225 0.85 -12.85 13.73
N HIS A 226 1.60 -12.13 12.90
CA HIS A 226 1.06 -10.96 12.23
C HIS A 226 0.86 -11.21 10.74
N PHE A 227 0.11 -10.32 10.11
CA PHE A 227 -0.08 -10.33 8.68
C PHE A 227 1.07 -9.65 7.96
N LEU A 228 1.32 -10.07 6.72
CA LEU A 228 2.18 -9.33 5.79
C LEU A 228 1.62 -7.96 5.37
N PHE A 229 0.34 -7.69 5.67
CA PHE A 229 -0.34 -6.44 5.31
C PHE A 229 -0.18 -5.37 6.40
N ASP A 230 0.12 -4.13 6.00
CA ASP A 230 0.00 -3.00 6.90
C ASP A 230 -1.46 -2.54 7.00
N VAL A 231 -2.13 -2.99 8.06
CA VAL A 231 -3.51 -2.59 8.35
C VAL A 231 -3.63 -1.14 8.83
N ALA A 232 -2.52 -0.50 9.22
CA ALA A 232 -2.52 0.90 9.68
C ALA A 232 -2.87 1.86 8.54
N VAL A 233 -2.64 1.49 7.29
CA VAL A 233 -3.04 2.27 6.12
C VAL A 233 -4.55 2.49 6.05
N TYR A 234 -5.34 1.60 6.65
CA TYR A 234 -6.81 1.67 6.72
C TYR A 234 -7.33 2.23 8.06
N ASN A 235 -6.53 2.17 9.13
CA ASN A 235 -6.92 2.58 10.49
C ASN A 235 -6.37 3.95 10.92
N ALA A 236 -5.15 4.29 10.50
CA ALA A 236 -4.30 5.27 11.18
C ALA A 236 -3.63 6.27 10.22
N ASN A 237 -3.92 6.21 8.91
CA ASN A 237 -3.45 7.25 8.02
C ASN A 237 -4.11 8.58 8.39
N GLN A 238 -3.32 9.48 8.98
CA GLN A 238 -3.62 10.88 9.32
C GLN A 238 -4.03 11.76 8.11
N ASN A 239 -4.32 11.14 6.98
CA ASN A 239 -4.71 11.73 5.71
C ASN A 239 -6.21 11.56 5.44
N PHE A 240 -6.94 10.80 6.27
CA PHE A 240 -8.40 10.73 6.24
C PHE A 240 -8.96 11.80 7.17
N MET A 241 -9.41 12.90 6.60
CA MET A 241 -10.23 13.87 7.32
C MET A 241 -11.68 13.66 6.91
N GLU A 242 -12.57 13.60 7.90
CA GLU A 242 -13.99 13.88 7.66
C GLU A 242 -14.11 15.30 7.11
N ILE A 243 -14.93 15.44 6.07
CA ILE A 243 -15.51 16.73 5.71
C ILE A 243 -16.89 16.76 6.36
#